data_AF-A0A933F906-F1
#
_entry.id   AF-A0A933F906-F1
#
_cell.length_a   1.000
_cell.length_b   1.000
_cell.length_c   1.000
_cell.angle_alpha   90.00
_cell.angle_beta   90.00
_cell.angle_gamma   90.00
#
_symmetry.space_group_name_H-M   'P 1'
#
loop_
_entity.id
_entity.type
_entity.pdbx_description
1 polymer ?
#
loop_
_entity_poly.entity_id
_entity_poly.type
_entity_poly.pdbx_seq_one_letter_code
_entity_poly.pdbx_strand_id
1 'polypeptide(L)'
;MNLIRIHVVLAISLLGFASPDGVARSAENLRNPFALPEGVILRSLLPPEKKPEAKKEQRLVLEAITMIDGKKIVSINKQNFELGDSVFEKKLVEIGPDYAVLEDGEGKTTLTLRRRAFSIHVTQE
;
A
#
# COMPACT_ATOMS: atom_id res chain seq x y z
N MET A 1 21.23 14.70 -47.56
CA MET A 1 22.09 15.02 -46.39
C MET A 1 21.49 14.29 -45.20
N ASN A 2 22.04 13.13 -44.85
CA ASN A 2 21.46 12.21 -43.88
C ASN A 2 22.07 12.46 -42.50
N LEU A 3 21.29 12.92 -41.53
CA LEU A 3 21.72 13.00 -40.12
C LEU A 3 21.10 11.86 -39.30
N ILE A 4 21.94 10.83 -39.17
CA ILE A 4 22.19 9.90 -38.07
C ILE A 4 21.25 10.05 -36.84
N ARG A 5 20.48 8.98 -36.58
CA ARG A 5 19.75 8.72 -35.33
C ARG A 5 20.73 8.33 -34.22
N ILE A 6 20.66 9.02 -33.07
CA ILE A 6 21.42 8.65 -31.86
C ILE A 6 20.46 7.90 -30.93
N HIS A 7 20.66 6.59 -30.79
CA HIS A 7 20.03 5.80 -29.73
C HIS A 7 20.98 5.74 -28.54
N VAL A 8 20.63 6.44 -27.46
CA VAL A 8 21.29 6.30 -26.17
C VAL A 8 20.65 5.11 -25.45
N VAL A 9 21.33 3.97 -25.47
CA VAL A 9 21.00 2.81 -24.63
C VAL A 9 21.91 2.86 -23.41
N LEU A 10 21.36 3.27 -22.27
CA LEU A 10 22.07 3.27 -20.99
C LEU A 10 21.88 1.90 -20.34
N ALA A 11 22.90 1.05 -20.41
CA ALA A 11 22.98 -0.21 -19.68
C ALA A 11 23.58 0.03 -18.29
N ILE A 12 22.80 -0.21 -17.23
CA ILE A 12 23.29 -0.21 -15.85
C ILE A 12 23.61 -1.67 -15.49
N SER A 13 24.91 -1.97 -15.43
CA SER A 13 25.44 -3.27 -15.04
C SER A 13 25.86 -3.28 -13.57
N LEU A 14 25.28 -4.24 -12.84
CA LEU A 14 25.93 -5.19 -11.91
C LEU A 14 26.52 -4.74 -10.55
N LEU A 15 26.20 -5.61 -9.58
CA LEU A 15 26.97 -6.06 -8.40
C LEU A 15 26.82 -5.29 -7.08
N GLY A 16 26.03 -5.89 -6.18
CA GLY A 16 26.16 -5.73 -4.73
C GLY A 16 26.11 -7.10 -4.07
N PHE A 17 27.29 -7.62 -3.70
CA PHE A 17 27.50 -8.86 -2.97
C PHE A 17 26.79 -8.85 -1.61
N ALA A 18 26.05 -9.90 -1.29
CA ALA A 18 25.63 -10.19 0.08
C ALA A 18 26.49 -11.35 0.63
N SER A 19 27.33 -11.04 1.61
CA SER A 19 28.22 -11.96 2.32
C SER A 19 27.44 -13.05 3.06
N PRO A 20 27.94 -14.31 3.11
CA PRO A 20 27.45 -15.30 4.05
C PRO A 20 28.40 -15.35 5.26
N ASP A 21 28.17 -14.50 6.26
CA ASP A 21 28.90 -14.60 7.52
C ASP A 21 27.98 -15.03 8.66
N GLY A 22 28.35 -16.15 9.29
CA GLY A 22 28.06 -16.36 10.72
C GLY A 22 27.27 -17.61 11.10
N VAL A 23 27.70 -18.82 10.70
CA VAL A 23 27.45 -20.00 11.54
C VAL A 23 28.58 -20.09 12.55
N ALA A 24 28.28 -19.75 13.80
CA ALA A 24 29.21 -19.89 14.92
C ALA A 24 29.65 -21.37 15.04
N ARG A 25 30.88 -21.67 14.63
CA ARG A 25 31.55 -22.94 14.92
C ARG A 25 32.01 -22.91 16.38
N SER A 26 31.17 -23.40 17.28
CA SER A 26 31.61 -23.70 18.65
C SER A 26 32.27 -25.08 18.64
N ALA A 27 33.58 -25.11 18.42
CA ALA A 27 34.42 -26.31 18.41
C ALA A 27 34.68 -26.86 19.82
N GLU A 28 33.63 -27.11 20.61
CA GLU A 28 33.77 -27.57 22.00
C GLU A 28 32.66 -28.54 22.43
N ASN A 29 32.35 -29.55 21.60
CA ASN A 29 31.35 -30.55 22.00
C ASN A 29 31.61 -31.96 21.46
N LEU A 30 32.85 -32.44 21.56
CA LEU A 30 33.20 -33.82 21.21
C LEU A 30 32.73 -34.89 22.22
N ARG A 31 31.97 -34.54 23.28
CA ARG A 31 31.57 -35.48 24.34
C ARG A 31 30.16 -35.28 24.93
N ASN A 32 29.27 -34.52 24.30
CA ASN A 32 27.90 -34.41 24.78
C ASN A 32 26.99 -35.39 23.99
N PRO A 33 26.47 -36.47 24.63
CA PRO A 33 25.58 -37.42 23.97
C PRO A 33 24.19 -36.84 23.66
N PHE A 34 23.90 -35.62 24.12
CA PHE A 34 22.69 -34.86 23.81
C PHE A 34 22.95 -33.67 22.86
N ALA A 35 24.18 -33.53 22.33
CA ALA A 35 24.43 -32.56 21.28
C ALA A 35 23.63 -32.94 20.03
N LEU A 36 22.91 -31.98 19.48
CA LEU A 36 22.22 -32.17 18.21
C LEU A 36 23.28 -32.38 17.11
N PRO A 37 23.07 -33.35 16.20
CA PRO A 37 23.99 -33.57 15.10
C PRO A 37 24.03 -32.33 14.19
N GLU A 38 25.16 -32.14 13.52
CA GLU A 38 25.34 -31.03 12.58
C GLU A 38 24.21 -31.04 11.54
N GLY A 39 23.57 -29.87 11.35
CA GLY A 39 22.45 -29.70 10.42
C GLY A 39 21.05 -29.87 11.01
N VAL A 40 20.90 -30.26 12.30
CA VAL A 40 19.59 -30.30 12.98
C VAL A 40 19.35 -29.01 13.77
N ILE A 41 18.42 -28.19 13.29
CA ILE A 41 18.00 -26.95 13.97
C ILE A 41 16.67 -27.22 14.70
N LEU A 42 16.60 -26.88 15.98
CA LEU A 42 15.36 -26.92 16.76
C LEU A 42 14.33 -25.97 16.13
N ARG A 43 13.07 -26.42 15.98
CA ARG A 43 11.99 -25.57 15.46
C ARG A 43 11.77 -24.29 16.28
N SER A 44 12.12 -24.29 17.57
CA SER A 44 12.07 -23.10 18.45
C SER A 44 13.14 -22.05 18.13
N LEU A 45 14.19 -22.42 17.41
CA LEU A 45 15.26 -21.52 16.93
C LEU A 45 15.01 -21.07 15.49
N LEU A 46 13.99 -21.61 14.81
CA LEU A 46 13.56 -21.07 13.53
C LEU A 46 12.95 -19.68 13.79
N PRO A 47 13.31 -18.67 12.98
CA PRO A 47 12.58 -17.41 12.98
C PRO A 47 11.08 -17.72 12.84
N PRO A 48 10.21 -17.09 13.65
CA PRO A 48 8.78 -17.31 13.53
C PRO A 48 8.38 -17.07 12.07
N GLU A 49 7.70 -18.05 11.47
CA GLU A 49 7.14 -17.91 10.12
C GLU A 49 6.36 -16.60 10.09
N LYS A 50 6.84 -15.65 9.27
CA LYS A 50 6.11 -14.40 9.03
C LYS A 50 4.79 -14.80 8.41
N LYS A 51 3.73 -14.82 9.24
CA LYS A 51 2.36 -14.93 8.74
C LYS A 51 2.20 -13.86 7.66
N PRO A 52 1.64 -14.18 6.49
CA PRO A 52 1.36 -13.18 5.48
C PRO A 52 0.51 -12.10 6.14
N GLU A 53 1.03 -10.86 6.14
CA GLU A 53 0.30 -9.72 6.66
C GLU A 53 -0.99 -9.62 5.87
N ALA A 54 -2.13 -9.87 6.53
CA ALA A 54 -3.43 -9.69 5.92
C ALA A 54 -3.49 -8.25 5.38
N LYS A 55 -3.72 -8.11 4.06
CA LYS A 55 -3.92 -6.80 3.42
C LYS A 55 -4.98 -6.06 4.24
N LYS A 56 -4.57 -5.03 4.98
CA LYS A 56 -5.50 -4.14 5.68
C LYS A 56 -6.37 -3.49 4.61
N GLU A 57 -7.65 -3.85 4.55
CA GLU A 57 -8.64 -3.16 3.75
C GLU A 57 -8.64 -1.68 4.16
N GLN A 58 -8.21 -0.82 3.25
CA GLN A 58 -8.18 0.62 3.50
C GLN A 58 -9.62 1.14 3.46
N ARG A 59 -10.11 1.65 4.59
CA ARG A 59 -11.43 2.28 4.66
C ARG A 59 -11.42 3.54 3.79
N LEU A 60 -12.25 3.56 2.76
CA LEU A 60 -12.44 4.73 1.89
C LEU A 60 -13.37 5.73 2.56
N VAL A 61 -12.97 7.01 2.55
CA VAL A 61 -13.72 8.11 3.14
C VAL A 61 -13.84 9.23 2.10
N LEU A 62 -15.08 9.59 1.76
CA LEU A 62 -15.37 10.78 0.97
C LEU A 62 -15.29 12.01 1.87
N GLU A 63 -14.31 12.87 1.60
CA GLU A 63 -13.96 14.03 2.41
C GLU A 63 -14.55 15.32 1.85
N ALA A 64 -14.58 15.47 0.52
CA ALA A 64 -15.10 16.65 -0.15
C ALA A 64 -15.62 16.33 -1.55
N ILE A 65 -16.56 17.15 -2.02
CA ILE A 65 -16.97 17.24 -3.43
C ILE A 65 -16.88 18.72 -3.80
N THR A 66 -16.16 19.05 -4.86
CA THR A 66 -16.00 20.42 -5.33
C THR A 66 -16.24 20.52 -6.84
N MET A 67 -16.52 21.73 -7.29
CA MET A 67 -16.64 22.07 -8.71
C MET A 67 -15.44 22.92 -9.12
N ILE A 68 -14.68 22.46 -10.11
CA ILE A 68 -13.54 23.18 -10.71
C ILE A 68 -13.75 23.18 -12.22
N ASP A 69 -13.78 24.37 -12.83
CA ASP A 69 -13.96 24.54 -14.29
C ASP A 69 -15.17 23.78 -14.87
N GLY A 70 -16.27 23.74 -14.11
CA GLY A 70 -17.49 23.03 -14.51
C GLY A 70 -17.43 21.50 -14.34
N LYS A 71 -16.31 20.96 -13.86
CA LYS A 71 -16.15 19.53 -13.54
C LYS A 71 -16.30 19.26 -12.05
N LYS A 72 -16.92 18.13 -11.72
CA LYS A 72 -16.99 17.61 -10.34
C LYS A 72 -15.68 16.89 -10.01
N ILE A 73 -15.06 17.29 -8.91
CA ILE A 73 -13.88 16.65 -8.33
C ILE A 73 -14.27 16.12 -6.95
N VAL A 74 -13.96 14.86 -6.69
CA VAL A 74 -14.16 14.26 -5.35
C VAL A 74 -12.82 14.09 -4.65
N SER A 75 -12.80 14.30 -3.34
CA SER A 75 -11.64 14.02 -2.51
C SER A 75 -11.91 12.77 -1.67
N ILE A 76 -11.17 11.69 -1.92
CA ILE A 76 -11.26 10.42 -1.21
C ILE A 76 -9.89 10.13 -0.59
N ASN A 77 -9.85 9.95 0.73
CA ASN A 77 -8.60 9.71 1.48
C ASN A 77 -7.49 10.71 1.12
N LYS A 78 -7.80 12.01 1.07
CA LYS A 78 -6.90 13.13 0.72
C LYS A 78 -6.37 13.15 -0.72
N GLN A 79 -6.94 12.35 -1.62
CA GLN A 79 -6.61 12.35 -3.04
C GLN A 79 -7.81 12.78 -3.86
N ASN A 80 -7.56 13.50 -4.95
CA ASN A 80 -8.61 14.05 -5.80
C ASN A 80 -8.81 13.19 -7.04
N PHE A 81 -10.07 12.96 -7.40
CA PHE A 81 -10.46 12.11 -8.52
C PHE A 81 -11.57 12.76 -9.35
N GLU A 82 -11.51 12.52 -10.65
CA GLU A 82 -12.54 12.84 -11.64
C GLU A 82 -13.39 11.61 -11.98
N LEU A 83 -14.57 11.86 -12.54
CA LEU A 83 -15.44 10.80 -13.02
C LEU A 83 -14.68 9.91 -14.03
N GLY A 84 -14.67 8.59 -13.77
CA GLY A 84 -13.97 7.60 -14.59
C GLY A 84 -12.63 7.15 -14.02
N ASP A 85 -12.05 7.88 -13.06
CA ASP A 85 -10.78 7.52 -12.44
C ASP A 85 -10.87 6.22 -11.62
N SER A 86 -9.71 5.58 -11.41
CA SER A 86 -9.58 4.41 -10.53
C SER A 86 -9.12 4.81 -9.13
N VAL A 87 -9.90 4.39 -8.13
CA VAL A 87 -9.71 4.61 -6.69
C VAL A 87 -9.57 3.25 -6.02
N PHE A 88 -8.34 2.86 -5.66
CA PHE A 88 -8.04 1.58 -5.01
C PHE A 88 -8.67 0.36 -5.72
N GLU A 89 -8.36 0.17 -7.01
CA GLU A 89 -8.88 -0.92 -7.86
C GLU A 89 -10.40 -0.84 -8.16
N LYS A 90 -11.10 0.19 -7.67
CA LYS A 90 -12.50 0.48 -8.01
C LYS A 90 -12.61 1.66 -8.95
N LYS A 91 -13.58 1.67 -9.86
CA LYS A 91 -13.81 2.78 -10.80
C LYS A 91 -14.82 3.78 -10.22
N LEU A 92 -14.54 5.07 -10.31
CA LEU A 92 -15.50 6.12 -9.96
C LEU A 92 -16.51 6.30 -11.08
N VAL A 93 -17.75 5.85 -10.84
CA VAL A 93 -18.81 5.80 -11.88
C VAL A 93 -19.86 6.89 -11.74
N GLU A 94 -19.97 7.51 -10.56
CA GLU A 94 -20.95 8.57 -10.33
C GLU A 94 -20.49 9.54 -9.24
N ILE A 95 -20.78 10.84 -9.43
CA ILE A 95 -20.55 11.88 -8.43
C ILE A 95 -21.84 12.68 -8.22
N GLY A 96 -22.49 12.44 -7.09
CA GLY A 96 -23.67 13.16 -6.62
C GLY A 96 -23.32 14.49 -5.92
N PRO A 97 -24.32 15.16 -5.31
CA PRO A 97 -24.10 16.37 -4.52
C PRO A 97 -23.40 16.10 -3.17
N ASP A 98 -23.64 14.92 -2.58
CA ASP A 98 -23.10 14.53 -1.28
C ASP A 98 -22.64 13.05 -1.24
N TYR A 99 -22.52 12.42 -2.41
CA TYR A 99 -22.07 11.03 -2.52
C TYR A 99 -21.20 10.80 -3.76
N ALA A 100 -20.47 9.70 -3.72
CA ALA A 100 -19.70 9.16 -4.85
C ALA A 100 -19.93 7.65 -4.94
N VAL A 101 -20.07 7.11 -6.14
CA VAL A 101 -20.27 5.66 -6.36
C VAL A 101 -19.03 5.07 -7.00
N LEU A 102 -18.46 4.08 -6.34
CA LEU A 102 -17.35 3.28 -6.82
C LEU A 102 -17.86 1.92 -7.28
N GLU A 103 -17.36 1.40 -8.39
CA GLU A 103 -17.69 0.08 -8.91
C GLU A 103 -16.42 -0.78 -8.99
N ASP A 104 -16.47 -1.96 -8.39
CA ASP A 104 -15.59 -3.06 -8.75
C ASP A 104 -16.42 -4.08 -9.54
N GLY A 105 -15.79 -4.97 -10.31
CA GLY A 105 -16.52 -5.95 -11.14
C GLY A 105 -17.52 -6.84 -10.40
N GLU A 106 -17.54 -6.79 -9.06
CA GLU A 106 -18.42 -7.55 -8.18
C GLU A 106 -19.60 -6.71 -7.66
N GLY A 107 -19.50 -5.38 -7.62
CA GLY A 107 -20.61 -4.53 -7.20
C GLY A 107 -20.28 -3.04 -7.05
N LYS A 108 -21.26 -2.32 -6.47
CA LYS A 108 -21.18 -0.87 -6.26
C LYS A 108 -21.05 -0.54 -4.78
N THR A 109 -20.14 0.36 -4.47
CA THR A 109 -19.91 0.94 -3.15
C THR A 109 -20.24 2.43 -3.18
N THR A 110 -21.21 2.87 -2.38
CA THR A 110 -21.53 4.30 -2.26
C THR A 110 -20.82 4.91 -1.06
N LEU A 111 -20.04 5.97 -1.30
CA LEU A 111 -19.43 6.79 -0.26
C LEU A 111 -20.28 8.03 -0.05
N THR A 112 -20.63 8.34 1.20
CA THR A 112 -21.40 9.55 1.56
C THR A 112 -20.50 10.55 2.28
N LEU A 113 -20.65 11.82 1.93
CA LEU A 113 -19.91 12.93 2.51
C LEU A 113 -20.22 13.02 4.00
N ARG A 114 -19.18 12.92 4.84
CA ARG A 114 -19.34 13.05 6.30
C ARG A 114 -19.64 14.50 6.67
N ARG A 115 -20.90 14.83 6.92
CA ARG A 115 -21.27 16.13 7.52
C ARG A 115 -20.76 16.18 8.96
N ARG A 116 -19.91 17.16 9.28
CA ARG A 116 -19.60 17.49 10.68
C ARG A 116 -20.78 18.28 11.26
N ALA A 117 -21.39 17.78 12.33
CA ALA A 117 -22.29 18.57 13.15
C ALA A 117 -21.44 19.51 14.03
N PHE A 118 -21.69 20.81 13.94
CA PHE A 118 -21.10 21.80 14.86
C PHE A 118 -22.21 22.48 15.65
N SER A 119 -22.01 22.58 16.96
CA SER A 119 -22.89 23.31 17.88
C SER A 119 -22.50 24.78 17.86
N ILE A 120 -23.39 25.67 17.41
CA ILE A 120 -23.16 27.12 17.52
C ILE A 120 -23.65 27.57 18.90
N HIS A 121 -22.73 28.02 19.75
CA HIS A 121 -23.06 28.71 21.00
C HIS A 121 -23.02 30.22 20.75
N VAL A 122 -24.18 30.86 20.75
CA VAL A 122 -24.28 32.33 20.69
C VAL A 122 -24.08 32.86 22.11
N THR A 123 -23.02 33.64 22.32
CA THR A 123 -22.85 34.41 23.56
C THR A 123 -23.41 35.80 23.30
N GLN A 124 -24.44 36.20 24.05
CA GLN A 124 -24.95 37.56 24.04
C GLN A 124 -24.15 38.35 25.10
N GLU A 125 -23.51 39.43 24.67
CA GLU A 125 -22.91 40.46 25.55
C GLU A 125 -23.92 41.58 25.82
#